data_AF-A0A259D2V6-F1
#
_entry.id   AF-A0A259D2V6-F1
#
_cell.length_a   1.000
_cell.length_b   1.000
_cell.length_c   1.000
_cell.angle_alpha   90.00
_cell.angle_beta   90.00
_cell.angle_gamma   90.00
#
_symmetry.space_group_name_H-M   'P 1'
#
loop_
_entity.id
_entity.type
_entity.pdbx_description
1 polymer ?
#
loop_
_entity_poly.entity_id
_entity_poly.type
_entity_poly.pdbx_seq_one_letter_code
_entity_poly.pdbx_strand_id
1 'polypeptide(L)' 'MGPFPHSAPRATIGPQNPAGTDGFEFVEFAHPDPQSLRDLFARMGYALTARHRSRAIELWQQGDITY' A
#
# COMPACT_ATOMS: atom_id res chain seq x y z
N MET A 1 7.71 -9.00 5.40
CA MET A 1 7.41 -10.35 4.87
C MET A 1 8.17 -10.55 3.56
N GLY A 2 9.15 -11.46 3.51
CA GLY A 2 9.82 -12.05 2.32
C GLY A 2 10.45 -11.13 1.25
N PRO A 3 11.68 -11.38 0.74
CA PRO A 3 12.29 -10.53 -0.27
C PRO A 3 11.62 -10.80 -1.63
N PHE A 4 10.66 -9.96 -2.00
CA PHE A 4 10.22 -9.84 -3.39
C PHE A 4 11.16 -8.82 -4.06
N PRO A 5 11.73 -9.11 -5.24
CA PRO A 5 12.97 -8.46 -5.64
C PRO A 5 12.78 -6.96 -5.85
N HIS A 6 13.33 -6.16 -4.94
CA HIS A 6 13.58 -4.72 -5.15
C HIS A 6 14.56 -4.46 -6.32
N SER A 7 15.06 -5.53 -6.96
CA SER A 7 15.96 -5.54 -8.11
C SER A 7 15.29 -6.00 -9.41
N ALA A 8 13.96 -6.19 -9.44
CA ALA A 8 13.27 -6.49 -10.69
C ALA A 8 13.47 -5.33 -11.70
N PRO A 9 13.70 -5.64 -12.99
CA PRO A 9 13.71 -4.61 -14.03
C PRO A 9 12.35 -3.88 -14.03
N ARG A 10 12.38 -2.55 -14.11
CA ARG A 10 11.14 -1.76 -14.27
C ARG A 10 10.35 -2.26 -15.47
N ALA A 11 9.03 -2.28 -15.32
CA ALA A 11 8.14 -2.59 -16.42
C ALA A 11 8.37 -1.63 -17.61
N THR A 12 8.31 -2.16 -18.83
CA THR A 12 8.40 -1.38 -20.07
C THR A 12 7.05 -1.33 -20.77
N ILE A 13 6.78 -0.21 -21.44
CA ILE A 13 5.58 -0.06 -22.26
C ILE A 13 5.72 -0.95 -23.50
N GLY A 14 4.71 -1.78 -23.75
CA GLY A 14 4.67 -2.66 -24.91
C GLY A 14 3.26 -3.16 -25.23
N PRO A 15 3.08 -3.92 -26.32
CA PRO A 15 1.76 -4.41 -26.74
C PRO A 15 0.98 -5.16 -25.64
N GLN A 16 1.69 -5.89 -24.79
CA GLN A 16 1.17 -6.68 -23.67
C GLN A 16 1.05 -5.91 -22.34
N ASN A 17 1.75 -4.78 -22.21
CA ASN A 17 1.60 -3.86 -21.07
C ASN A 17 1.60 -2.40 -21.60
N PRO A 18 0.49 -1.94 -22.21
CA PRO A 18 0.45 -0.64 -22.86
C PRO A 18 0.54 0.53 -21.86
N ALA A 19 0.11 0.30 -20.63
CA ALA A 19 0.14 1.30 -19.55
C ALA A 19 1.46 1.28 -18.76
N GLY A 20 2.33 0.30 -18.96
CA GLY A 20 3.58 0.16 -18.21
C GLY A 20 3.35 -0.07 -16.71
N THR A 21 2.28 -0.77 -16.32
CA THR A 21 1.99 -1.03 -14.91
C THR A 21 3.12 -1.81 -14.25
N ASP A 22 3.55 -1.35 -13.07
CA ASP A 22 4.72 -1.85 -12.35
C ASP A 22 4.33 -2.18 -10.90
N GLY A 23 3.54 -3.24 -10.73
CA GLY A 23 3.02 -3.66 -9.42
C GLY A 23 1.84 -2.83 -8.93
N PHE A 24 1.69 -2.78 -7.60
CA PHE A 24 0.64 -2.04 -6.90
C PHE A 24 1.26 -0.98 -6.00
N GLU A 25 0.75 0.25 -6.05
CA GLU A 25 1.23 1.36 -5.21
C GLU A 25 0.61 1.29 -3.80
N PHE A 26 -0.71 1.08 -3.72
CA PHE A 26 -1.43 0.93 -2.45
C PHE A 26 -2.73 0.13 -2.62
N VAL A 27 -3.35 -0.23 -1.49
CA VAL A 27 -4.68 -0.84 -1.41
C VAL A 27 -5.52 -0.06 -0.41
N GLU A 28 -6.66 0.45 -0.84
CA GLU A 28 -7.58 1.19 0.03
C GLU A 28 -8.56 0.25 0.74
N PHE A 29 -8.67 0.38 2.06
CA PHE A 29 -9.62 -0.36 2.88
C PHE A 29 -10.66 0.58 3.49
N ALA A 30 -11.93 0.14 3.49
CA ALA A 30 -13.03 0.88 4.10
C ALA A 30 -13.77 -0.01 5.10
N HIS A 31 -14.02 0.52 6.30
CA HIS A 31 -14.78 -0.15 7.34
C HIS A 31 -15.60 0.87 8.14
N PRO A 32 -16.86 0.56 8.55
CA PRO A 32 -17.68 1.49 9.33
C PRO A 32 -17.10 1.79 10.72
N ASP A 33 -16.33 0.86 11.28
CA ASP A 33 -15.51 1.09 12.48
C ASP A 33 -14.01 1.16 12.09
N PRO A 34 -13.40 2.35 12.04
CA PRO A 34 -12.00 2.47 11.64
C PRO A 34 -11.04 1.81 12.64
N GLN A 35 -11.42 1.67 13.92
CA GLN A 35 -10.52 1.10 14.93
C GLN A 35 -10.20 -0.36 14.64
N SER A 36 -11.17 -1.11 14.10
CA SER A 36 -10.97 -2.49 13.63
C SER A 36 -9.81 -2.61 12.63
N LEU A 37 -9.69 -1.67 11.68
CA LEU A 37 -8.58 -1.66 10.71
C LEU A 37 -7.26 -1.25 11.36
N ARG A 38 -7.27 -0.24 12.24
CA ARG A 38 -6.06 0.19 12.95
C ARG A 38 -5.45 -0.93 13.78
N ASP A 39 -6.28 -1.67 14.51
CA ASP A 39 -5.84 -2.79 15.34
C ASP A 39 -5.26 -3.92 14.48
N LEU A 40 -5.87 -4.20 13.32
CA LEU A 40 -5.38 -5.18 12.36
C LEU A 40 -4.00 -4.77 11.80
N PHE A 41 -3.88 -3.54 11.30
CA PHE A 41 -2.64 -3.04 10.71
C PHE A 41 -1.50 -3.00 11.73
N ALA A 42 -1.77 -2.57 12.97
CA ALA A 42 -0.79 -2.60 14.04
C ALA A 42 -0.31 -4.03 14.36
N ARG A 43 -1.22 -5.01 14.42
CA ARG A 43 -0.87 -6.44 14.63
C ARG A 43 -0.05 -7.02 13.48
N MET A 44 -0.27 -6.55 12.26
CA MET A 44 0.51 -6.92 11.08
C MET A 44 1.88 -6.20 11.01
N GLY A 45 2.14 -5.25 11.91
CA GLY A 45 3.39 -4.50 11.99
C GLY A 45 3.47 -3.31 11.04
N TYR A 46 2.33 -2.75 10.62
CA TYR A 46 2.27 -1.48 9.90
C TYR A 46 2.31 -0.31 10.89
N ALA A 47 2.91 0.80 10.48
CA ALA A 47 2.91 2.05 11.21
C ALA A 47 2.02 3.08 10.49
N LEU A 48 1.28 3.87 11.26
CA LEU A 48 0.57 5.03 10.73
C LEU A 48 1.59 6.11 10.35
N THR A 49 1.70 6.44 9.07
CA THR A 49 2.69 7.39 8.55
C THR A 49 2.11 8.70 8.08
N ALA A 50 0.83 8.73 7.66
CA ALA A 50 0.17 9.96 7.26
C ALA A 50 -1.34 9.96 7.55
N ARG A 51 -1.91 11.17 7.55
CA ARG A 51 -3.36 11.40 7.60
C ARG A 51 -3.74 12.37 6.49
N HIS A 52 -4.89 12.13 5.86
CA HIS A 52 -5.41 13.07 4.87
C HIS A 52 -5.80 14.39 5.55
N ARG A 53 -5.59 15.52 4.86
CA ARG A 53 -5.72 16.87 5.45
C ARG A 53 -7.15 17.22 5.89
N SER A 54 -8.15 16.67 5.22
CA SER A 54 -9.56 17.06 5.38
C SER A 54 -10.54 15.89 5.46
N ARG A 55 -10.06 14.64 5.34
CA ARG A 55 -10.91 13.45 5.29
C ARG A 55 -10.43 12.46 6.34
N ALA A 56 -11.33 11.64 6.85
CA ALA A 56 -11.00 10.56 7.79
C ALA A 56 -10.32 9.38 7.06
N ILE A 57 -9.13 9.64 6.53
CA ILE A 57 -8.30 8.69 5.79
C ILE A 57 -6.92 8.69 6.41
N GLU A 58 -6.38 7.50 6.60
CA GLU A 58 -5.10 7.22 7.26
C GLU A 58 -4.23 6.39 6.32
N LEU A 59 -2.93 6.67 6.29
CA LEU A 59 -1.94 5.91 5.53
C LEU A 59 -1.09 5.07 6.47
N TRP A 60 -1.04 3.77 6.22
CA TRP A 60 -0.34 2.77 7.01
C TRP A 60 0.76 2.11 6.16
N GLN A 61 1.99 2.05 6.66
CA GLN A 61 3.13 1.54 5.89
C GLN A 61 3.99 0.53 6.66
N GLN A 62 4.55 -0.45 5.94
CA GLN A 62 5.55 -1.41 6.43
C GLN A 62 6.65 -1.57 5.36
N GLY A 63 7.79 -0.89 5.53
CA GLY A 63 8.81 -0.81 4.48
C GLY A 63 8.31 -0.02 3.28
N ASP A 64 8.51 -0.53 2.07
CA ASP A 64 7.99 0.07 0.83
C ASP A 64 6.50 -0.23 0.58
N ILE A 65 5.86 -1.01 1.47
CA ILE A 65 4.45 -1.38 1.34
C ILE A 65 3.58 -0.26 1.92
N THR A 66 2.61 0.22 1.13
CA THR A 66 1.68 1.29 1.50
C THR A 66 0.24 0.82 1.42
N TYR A 67 -0.55 1.04 2.48
CA TYR A 67 -1.99 0.75 2.56
C TYR A 67 -2.76 1.90 3.19
#